data_AF-A0A941SNK2-F1
#
_entry.id   AF-A0A941SNK2-F1
#
_cell.length_a   1.000
_cell.length_b   1.000
_cell.length_c   1.000
_cell.angle_alpha   90.00
_cell.angle_beta   90.00
_cell.angle_gamma   90.00
#
_symmetry.space_group_name_H-M   'P 1'
#
loop_
_entity.id
_entity.type
_entity.pdbx_description
1 polymer ?
#
loop_
_entity_poly.entity_id
_entity_poly.type
_entity_poly.pdbx_seq_one_letter_code
_entity_poly.pdbx_strand_id
1 'polypeptide(L)'
;EWPVRMDVLDRNLMDIGNRVVFSHKVQLYAHCRNKVETACSRILVREVHVGSHAFIGIGARLDAGASVPSNASVPEHAVVGVNVTFGSTAHHPAPEDAEFAAA
;
A
#
# COMPACT_ATOMS: atom_id res chain seq x y z
N GLU A 1 24.57 -11.66 -1.36
CA GLU A 1 23.41 -10.74 -1.46
C GLU A 1 22.17 -11.60 -1.73
N TRP A 2 21.16 -11.52 -0.88
CA TRP A 2 19.93 -12.32 -1.05
C TRP A 2 19.09 -11.70 -2.18
N PRO A 3 18.43 -12.49 -3.04
CA PRO A 3 17.60 -11.93 -4.10
C PRO A 3 16.44 -11.14 -3.49
N VAL A 4 16.40 -9.84 -3.73
CA VAL A 4 15.25 -9.01 -3.35
C VAL A 4 14.11 -9.32 -4.31
N ARG A 5 13.11 -10.08 -3.82
CA ARG A 5 11.82 -10.25 -4.49
C ARG A 5 10.89 -9.15 -4.01
N MET A 6 10.34 -8.38 -4.92
CA MET A 6 9.24 -7.45 -4.65
C MET A 6 8.18 -7.59 -5.74
N ASP A 7 6.92 -7.40 -5.37
CA ASP A 7 5.80 -7.47 -6.29
C ASP A 7 5.19 -6.07 -6.44
N VAL A 8 5.26 -5.52 -7.67
CA VAL A 8 4.67 -4.23 -8.04
C VAL A 8 3.67 -4.50 -9.18
N LEU A 9 2.39 -4.51 -8.83
CA LEU A 9 1.34 -4.96 -9.75
C LEU A 9 0.91 -3.87 -10.73
N ASP A 10 0.75 -2.64 -10.25
CA ASP A 10 0.17 -1.52 -11.01
C ASP A 10 1.20 -0.40 -11.20
N ARG A 11 2.26 -0.68 -11.96
CA ARG A 11 3.46 0.19 -12.01
C ARG A 11 3.18 1.64 -12.42
N ASN A 12 2.15 1.89 -13.21
CA ASN A 12 1.74 3.25 -13.61
C ASN A 12 1.00 4.02 -12.51
N LEU A 13 0.70 3.37 -11.39
CA LEU A 13 0.00 3.93 -10.23
C LEU A 13 0.88 3.91 -8.97
N MET A 14 2.19 3.96 -9.17
CA MET A 14 3.18 4.01 -8.11
C MET A 14 3.93 5.34 -8.18
N ASP A 15 3.81 6.15 -7.13
CA ASP A 15 4.64 7.34 -6.94
C ASP A 15 5.72 7.01 -5.89
N ILE A 16 6.93 6.71 -6.37
CA ILE A 16 8.05 6.29 -5.52
C ILE A 16 9.13 7.37 -5.55
N GLY A 17 9.40 7.94 -4.37
CA GLY A 17 10.40 8.96 -4.16
C GLY A 17 11.84 8.48 -4.29
N ASN A 18 12.76 9.42 -4.14
CA ASN A 18 14.19 9.15 -4.27
C ASN A 18 14.72 8.34 -3.07
N ARG A 19 15.66 7.42 -3.34
CA ARG A 19 16.42 6.69 -2.31
C ARG A 19 15.52 5.88 -1.35
N VAL A 20 14.39 5.40 -1.85
CA VAL A 20 13.55 4.43 -1.13
C VAL A 20 14.27 3.08 -1.09
N VAL A 21 14.25 2.43 0.07
CA VAL A 21 14.82 1.10 0.27
C VAL A 21 13.68 0.11 0.46
N PHE A 22 13.57 -0.84 -0.46
CA PHE A 22 12.63 -1.96 -0.38
C PHE A 22 13.35 -3.21 0.12
N SER A 23 12.83 -3.82 1.19
CA SER A 23 13.31 -5.11 1.70
C SER A 23 12.73 -6.28 0.89
N HIS A 24 13.05 -7.50 1.32
CA HIS A 24 12.55 -8.72 0.68
C HIS A 24 11.04 -8.90 0.87
N LYS A 25 10.35 -9.41 -0.15
CA LYS A 25 8.91 -9.73 -0.19
C LYS A 25 7.98 -8.53 0.04
N VAL A 26 8.41 -7.32 -0.32
CA VAL A 26 7.51 -6.15 -0.29
C VAL A 26 6.46 -6.26 -1.40
N GLN A 27 5.23 -5.88 -1.08
CA GLN A 27 4.10 -5.92 -2.00
C GLN A 27 3.46 -4.53 -2.10
N LEU A 28 3.33 -4.04 -3.33
CA LEU A 28 2.67 -2.77 -3.65
C LEU A 28 1.45 -3.03 -4.53
N TYR A 29 0.28 -2.68 -4.01
CA TYR A 29 -1.01 -2.85 -4.67
C TYR A 29 -1.69 -1.50 -4.85
N ALA A 30 -1.85 -1.02 -6.08
CA ALA A 30 -2.66 0.17 -6.33
C ALA A 30 -4.14 -0.18 -6.55
N HIS A 31 -4.50 -1.47 -6.44
CA HIS A 31 -5.88 -1.92 -6.51
C HIS A 31 -6.23 -2.90 -5.40
N CYS A 32 -7.48 -2.88 -4.98
CA CYS A 32 -8.08 -3.94 -4.19
C CYS A 32 -9.46 -4.29 -4.75
N ARG A 33 -9.83 -5.56 -4.67
CA ARG A 33 -11.08 -6.07 -5.23
C ARG A 33 -11.90 -6.69 -4.11
N ASN A 34 -13.10 -6.16 -3.91
CA ASN A 34 -14.06 -6.73 -2.99
C ASN A 34 -15.23 -7.37 -3.71
N LYS A 35 -15.58 -8.56 -3.24
CA LYS A 35 -16.75 -9.29 -3.70
C LYS A 35 -17.97 -8.67 -3.02
N VAL A 36 -18.93 -8.25 -3.82
CA VAL A 36 -20.23 -7.77 -3.35
C VAL A 36 -21.22 -8.94 -3.37
N GLU A 37 -22.25 -8.90 -2.52
CA GLU A 37 -23.20 -10.01 -2.32
C GLU A 37 -23.84 -10.55 -3.61
N THR A 38 -23.93 -9.76 -4.68
CA THR A 38 -24.64 -10.11 -5.92
C THR A 38 -23.72 -10.38 -7.11
N ALA A 39 -22.92 -11.45 -7.08
CA ALA A 39 -22.05 -11.94 -8.19
C ALA A 39 -21.14 -10.89 -8.89
N CYS A 40 -21.16 -9.66 -8.40
CA CYS A 40 -20.45 -8.49 -8.87
C CYS A 40 -19.27 -8.27 -7.95
N SER A 41 -18.20 -7.71 -8.51
CA SER A 41 -17.06 -7.25 -7.72
C SER A 41 -16.84 -5.79 -7.98
N ARG A 42 -16.53 -5.05 -6.91
CA ARG A 42 -16.05 -3.68 -7.03
C ARG A 42 -14.53 -3.70 -6.91
N ILE A 43 -13.89 -2.85 -7.70
CA ILE A 43 -12.45 -2.66 -7.69
C ILE A 43 -12.21 -1.21 -7.32
N LEU A 44 -11.44 -0.99 -6.27
CA LEU A 44 -10.88 0.31 -5.96
C LEU A 44 -9.49 0.36 -6.59
N VAL A 45 -9.19 1.44 -7.31
CA VAL A 45 -7.88 1.70 -7.91
C VAL A 45 -7.44 3.10 -7.47
N ARG A 46 -6.32 3.19 -6.75
CA ARG A 46 -5.74 4.46 -6.27
C ARG A 46 -4.23 4.34 -6.18
N GLU A 47 -3.55 5.42 -6.54
CA GLU A 47 -2.09 5.49 -6.52
C GLU A 47 -1.51 5.21 -5.12
N VAL A 48 -0.40 4.50 -5.08
CA VAL A 48 0.38 4.28 -3.86
C VAL A 48 1.53 5.28 -3.85
N HIS A 49 1.65 6.05 -2.77
CA HIS A 49 2.72 7.02 -2.59
C HIS A 49 3.76 6.52 -1.58
N VAL A 50 5.04 6.55 -1.96
CA VAL A 50 6.17 6.28 -1.07
C VAL A 50 7.14 7.45 -1.12
N GLY A 51 7.21 8.19 -0.02
CA GLY A 51 8.06 9.35 0.12
C GLY A 51 9.55 9.03 0.04
N SER A 52 10.36 10.05 -0.26
CA SER A 52 11.81 9.90 -0.42
C SER A 52 12.47 9.45 0.89
N HIS A 53 13.56 8.69 0.79
CA HIS A 53 14.32 8.15 1.93
C HIS A 53 13.51 7.24 2.87
N ALA A 54 12.33 6.76 2.44
CA ALA A 54 11.57 5.79 3.22
C ALA A 54 12.25 4.40 3.19
N PHE A 55 12.11 3.67 4.30
CA PHE A 55 12.50 2.28 4.41
C PHE A 55 11.25 1.40 4.52
N ILE A 56 11.13 0.41 3.64
CA ILE A 56 10.01 -0.54 3.62
C ILE A 56 10.52 -1.91 4.08
N GLY A 57 10.04 -2.33 5.25
CA GLY A 57 10.44 -3.58 5.91
C GLY A 57 10.05 -4.85 5.17
N ILE A 58 10.64 -5.97 5.58
CA ILE A 58 10.46 -7.29 4.96
C ILE A 58 8.98 -7.67 4.99
N GLY A 59 8.43 -8.12 3.86
CA GLY A 59 7.04 -8.60 3.81
C GLY A 59 5.99 -7.51 4.03
N ALA A 60 6.35 -6.23 4.03
CA ALA A 60 5.38 -5.15 4.18
C ALA A 60 4.47 -5.06 2.95
N ARG A 61 3.21 -4.71 3.20
CA ARG A 61 2.16 -4.57 2.18
C ARG A 61 1.62 -3.15 2.20
N LEU A 62 1.59 -2.51 1.04
CA LEU A 62 0.95 -1.22 0.82
C LEU A 62 -0.25 -1.42 -0.10
N ASP A 63 -1.44 -1.09 0.37
CA ASP A 63 -2.70 -1.24 -0.36
C ASP A 63 -3.10 0.03 -1.15
N ALA A 64 -4.20 -0.07 -1.90
CA ALA A 64 -4.66 0.99 -2.79
C ALA A 64 -4.81 2.33 -2.04
N GLY A 65 -4.17 3.39 -2.53
CA GLY A 65 -4.20 4.70 -1.88
C GLY A 65 -3.31 4.83 -0.64
N ALA A 66 -2.52 3.81 -0.30
CA ALA A 66 -1.58 3.89 0.82
C ALA A 66 -0.53 4.98 0.57
N SER A 67 -0.18 5.69 1.64
CA SER A 67 0.85 6.73 1.61
C SER A 67 1.89 6.52 2.71
N VAL A 68 3.15 6.48 2.33
CA VAL A 68 4.29 6.42 3.26
C VAL A 68 5.02 7.76 3.22
N PRO A 69 5.10 8.51 4.33
CA PRO A 69 5.82 9.78 4.35
C PRO A 69 7.31 9.63 4.08
N SER A 70 7.96 10.72 3.64
CA SER A 70 9.41 10.75 3.48
C SER A 70 10.12 10.49 4.80
N ASN A 71 11.23 9.75 4.77
CA ASN A 71 12.00 9.30 5.94
C ASN A 71 11.26 8.35 6.91
N ALA A 72 10.07 7.87 6.56
CA ALA A 72 9.37 6.89 7.38
C ALA A 72 10.04 5.51 7.30
N SER A 73 10.01 4.77 8.41
CA SER A 73 10.46 3.38 8.47
C SER A 73 9.26 2.50 8.76
N VAL A 74 8.81 1.78 7.72
CA VAL A 74 7.71 0.82 7.82
C VAL A 74 8.27 -0.49 8.37
N PRO A 75 7.76 -1.00 9.51
CA PRO A 75 8.22 -2.26 10.10
C PRO A 75 8.03 -3.46 9.17
N GLU A 76 8.73 -4.55 9.47
CA GLU A 76 8.49 -5.84 8.83
C GLU A 76 7.04 -6.30 9.01
N HIS A 77 6.48 -6.93 7.98
CA HIS A 77 5.13 -7.46 7.92
C HIS A 77 4.01 -6.44 8.21
N ALA A 78 4.32 -5.15 8.23
CA ALA A 78 3.33 -4.11 8.40
C ALA A 78 2.41 -4.02 7.18
N VAL A 79 1.13 -3.75 7.44
CA VAL A 79 0.13 -3.49 6.41
C VAL A 79 -0.25 -2.01 6.49
N VAL A 80 0.05 -1.26 5.43
CA VAL A 80 -0.49 0.09 5.23
C VAL A 80 -1.75 -0.05 4.41
N GLY A 81 -2.89 0.01 5.11
CA GLY A 81 -4.20 -0.27 4.54
C GLY A 81 -4.67 0.75 3.50
N VAL A 82 -5.83 0.46 2.94
CA VAL A 82 -6.47 1.27 1.89
C VAL A 82 -6.66 2.72 2.36
N ASN A 83 -6.13 3.67 1.59
CA ASN A 83 -6.13 5.11 1.90
C ASN A 83 -5.53 5.49 3.26
N VAL A 84 -4.66 4.66 3.82
CA VAL A 84 -4.00 4.94 5.09
C VAL A 84 -2.66 5.61 4.83
N THR A 85 -2.38 6.69 5.57
CA THR A 85 -1.03 7.24 5.67
C THR A 85 -0.30 6.58 6.84
N PHE A 86 0.85 5.96 6.58
CA PHE A 86 1.66 5.32 7.63
C PHE A 86 2.07 6.33 8.70
N GLY A 87 1.84 5.98 9.97
CA GLY A 87 2.15 6.84 11.12
C GLY A 87 1.14 7.95 11.41
N SER A 88 0.08 8.09 10.62
CA SER A 88 -1.02 9.01 10.90
C SER A 88 -2.05 8.41 11.87
N THR A 89 -2.75 9.26 12.63
CA THR A 89 -3.94 8.85 13.39
C THR A 89 -5.03 8.34 12.44
N ALA A 90 -5.75 7.28 12.82
CA ALA A 90 -6.77 6.64 12.00
C ALA A 90 -7.75 7.65 11.38
N HIS A 91 -7.75 7.75 10.05
CA HIS A 91 -8.71 8.54 9.29
C HIS A 91 -10.02 7.76 9.18
N HIS A 92 -11.17 8.40 9.37
CA HIS A 92 -12.47 7.75 9.10
C HIS A 92 -12.59 7.57 7.58
N PRO A 93 -12.62 6.33 7.06
CA PRO A 93 -12.68 6.12 5.61
C PRO A 93 -13.96 6.77 5.05
N ALA A 94 -13.87 7.31 3.84
CA ALA A 94 -15.08 7.73 3.13
C ALA A 94 -16.01 6.52 2.97
N PRO A 95 -17.35 6.70 2.90
CA PRO A 95 -18.30 5.58 2.84
C PRO A 95 -17.99 4.58 1.71
N GLU A 96 -17.50 5.07 0.57
CA GLU A 96 -17.06 4.29 -0.59
C GLU A 96 -15.78 3.46 -0.37
N ASP A 97 -14.92 3.87 0.56
CA ASP A 97 -13.64 3.23 0.88
C ASP A 97 -13.76 2.30 2.10
N ALA A 98 -14.75 2.54 2.96
CA ALA A 98 -15.02 1.73 4.15
C ALA A 98 -15.31 0.26 3.77
N GLU A 99 -15.95 0.04 2.61
CA GLU A 99 -16.17 -1.29 2.05
C GLU A 99 -14.85 -2.02 1.74
N PHE A 100 -13.75 -1.29 1.51
CA PHE A 100 -12.42 -1.83 1.15
C PHE A 100 -11.42 -1.90 2.31
N ALA A 101 -11.68 -1.19 3.42
CA ALA A 101 -10.80 -1.15 4.59
C ALA A 101 -10.77 -2.46 5.41
N ALA A 102 -11.71 -3.38 5.16
CA ALA A 102 -11.92 -4.60 5.96
C ALA A 102 -11.55 -5.92 5.23
N ALA A 103 -10.89 -5.85 4.07
CA ALA A 103 -10.59 -7.02 3.22
C ALA A 103 -9.14 -7.49 3.26
#